data_AF-A0A1G2CJX4-F1
#
_entry.id   AF-A0A1G2CJX4-F1
#
_cell.length_a   1.000
_cell.length_b   1.000
_cell.length_c   1.000
_cell.angle_alpha   90.00
_cell.angle_beta   90.00
_cell.angle_gamma   90.00
#
_symmetry.space_group_name_H-M   'P 1'
#
loop_
_entity.id
_entity.type
_entity.pdbx_description
1 polymer ?
#
loop_
_entity_poly.entity_id
_entity_poly.type
_entity_poly.pdbx_seq_one_letter_code
_entity_poly.pdbx_strand_id
1 'polypeptide(L)'
;MSGFKAFVERFPFQPERSGCIGIERERFLADADGIYAPRAEEFLRIVGDPAWTYELSACQVEDRTDPLRAENDILKNLKRNDLRGCVAARSLGLCIVANEVAPEDMPMDVYPDPRYLKIVEHLKPAALAAACRVTGTHIHVGVGSWERAFAVYHELSRHLEELMALGDHSQGLRLRLYCEVAKSWRPPRYESAEHFFEVATAEGFAGNSRNCWHLVRITKHGTVECRMFGAAECSEEVLAWVSRVRAIVGPG
;
A
#
# COMPACT_ATOMS: atom_id res chain seq x y z
N MET A 1 3.55 24.59 22.20
CA MET A 1 2.86 23.27 22.26
C MET A 1 3.82 22.25 21.72
N SER A 2 4.12 21.18 22.48
CA SER A 2 5.22 20.24 22.16
C SER A 2 5.00 19.53 20.82
N GLY A 3 6.09 19.27 20.07
CA GLY A 3 6.04 18.56 18.78
C GLY A 3 5.33 17.20 18.85
N PHE A 4 5.40 16.55 20.01
CA PHE A 4 4.68 15.31 20.30
C PHE A 4 3.15 15.45 20.18
N LYS A 5 2.54 16.48 20.80
CA LYS A 5 1.09 16.68 20.75
C LYS A 5 0.60 16.86 19.30
N ALA A 6 1.30 17.71 18.55
CA ALA A 6 0.99 17.95 17.14
C ALA A 6 1.21 16.72 16.25
N PHE A 7 2.11 15.81 16.64
CA PHE A 7 2.32 14.55 15.96
C PHE A 7 1.17 13.57 16.22
N VAL A 8 0.78 13.39 17.49
CA VAL A 8 -0.31 12.51 17.91
C VAL A 8 -1.64 12.90 17.26
N GLU A 9 -1.92 14.21 17.16
CA GLU A 9 -3.15 14.74 16.52
C GLU A 9 -3.25 14.42 15.01
N ARG A 10 -2.17 13.97 14.35
CA ARG A 10 -2.17 13.54 12.93
C ARG A 10 -2.76 12.15 12.71
N PHE A 11 -3.09 11.44 13.78
CA PHE A 11 -3.66 10.09 13.74
C PHE A 11 -5.10 10.14 14.27
N PRO A 12 -6.07 10.56 13.43
CA PRO A 12 -7.47 10.69 13.82
C PRO A 12 -8.12 9.30 13.91
N PHE A 13 -8.06 8.70 15.09
CA PHE A 13 -8.76 7.44 15.33
C PHE A 13 -10.27 7.65 15.35
N GLN A 14 -10.97 6.73 14.70
CA GLN A 14 -12.41 6.76 14.48
C GLN A 14 -13.00 5.48 15.07
N PRO A 15 -13.51 5.51 16.32
CA PRO A 15 -14.06 4.32 16.98
C PRO A 15 -15.09 3.57 16.13
N GLU A 16 -15.93 4.27 15.38
CA GLU A 16 -16.93 3.72 14.47
C GLU A 16 -16.34 2.94 13.28
N ARG A 17 -15.07 3.19 12.93
CA ARG A 17 -14.32 2.45 11.91
C ARG A 17 -13.44 1.34 12.47
N SER A 18 -13.40 1.13 13.79
CA SER A 18 -12.60 0.07 14.42
C SER A 18 -13.00 -1.30 13.86
N GLY A 19 -12.08 -2.02 13.23
CA GLY A 19 -12.32 -3.31 12.56
C GLY A 19 -12.86 -3.24 11.13
N CYS A 20 -13.08 -2.05 10.56
CA CYS A 20 -13.26 -1.91 9.12
C CYS A 20 -11.95 -2.24 8.39
N ILE A 21 -12.06 -2.76 7.18
CA ILE A 21 -10.94 -3.07 6.30
C ILE A 21 -10.97 -2.14 5.10
N GLY A 22 -9.87 -1.44 4.87
CA GLY A 22 -9.57 -0.77 3.60
C GLY A 22 -8.48 -1.55 2.86
N ILE A 23 -8.50 -1.51 1.54
CA ILE A 23 -7.55 -2.22 0.68
C ILE A 23 -7.09 -1.26 -0.41
N GLU A 24 -5.79 -1.21 -0.65
CA GLU A 24 -5.15 -0.54 -1.78
C GLU A 24 -4.45 -1.63 -2.63
N ARG A 25 -4.61 -1.61 -3.96
CA ARG A 25 -3.95 -2.54 -4.87
C ARG A 25 -3.22 -1.76 -5.96
N GLU A 26 -1.91 -1.87 -5.99
CA GLU A 26 -1.07 -1.34 -7.05
C GLU A 26 -1.06 -2.33 -8.22
N ARG A 27 -1.23 -1.84 -9.44
CA ARG A 27 -1.31 -2.65 -10.66
C ARG A 27 -0.62 -1.95 -11.82
N PHE A 28 -0.09 -2.74 -12.73
CA PHE A 28 0.56 -2.23 -13.93
C PHE A 28 -0.43 -2.07 -15.08
N LEU A 29 -0.11 -1.15 -15.98
CA LEU A 29 -0.71 -1.02 -17.30
C LEU A 29 0.21 -1.64 -18.34
N ALA A 30 -0.34 -2.47 -19.22
CA ALA A 30 0.40 -3.05 -20.35
C ALA A 30 -0.43 -3.02 -21.63
N ASP A 31 0.22 -3.07 -22.78
CA ASP A 31 -0.44 -3.20 -24.08
C ASP A 31 -0.80 -4.66 -24.42
N ALA A 32 -1.30 -4.88 -25.64
CA ALA A 32 -1.70 -6.20 -26.11
C ALA A 32 -0.52 -7.20 -26.27
N ASP A 33 0.70 -6.69 -26.43
CA ASP A 33 1.92 -7.50 -26.54
C ASP A 33 2.55 -7.77 -25.16
N GLY A 34 1.93 -7.28 -24.08
CA GLY A 34 2.40 -7.43 -22.71
C GLY A 34 3.50 -6.44 -22.32
N ILE A 35 3.72 -5.41 -23.13
CA ILE A 35 4.70 -4.36 -22.85
C ILE A 35 4.08 -3.34 -21.90
N TYR A 36 4.77 -3.07 -20.79
CA TYR A 36 4.34 -2.08 -19.80
C TYR A 36 4.27 -0.68 -20.39
N ALA A 37 3.19 0.03 -20.13
CA ALA A 37 2.88 1.30 -20.79
C ALA A 37 2.80 2.45 -19.76
N PRO A 38 3.61 3.52 -19.89
CA PRO A 38 3.64 4.64 -18.96
C PRO A 38 2.46 5.61 -19.19
N ARG A 39 1.23 5.10 -19.04
CA ARG A 39 -0.02 5.79 -19.41
C ARG A 39 -0.99 5.96 -18.25
N ALA A 40 -0.50 5.96 -17.00
CA ALA A 40 -1.31 6.12 -15.80
C ALA A 40 -2.14 7.42 -15.83
N GLU A 41 -1.58 8.54 -16.29
CA GLU A 41 -2.33 9.81 -16.36
C GLU A 41 -3.53 9.74 -17.32
N GLU A 42 -3.35 9.14 -18.50
CA GLU A 42 -4.44 8.92 -19.46
C GLU A 42 -5.49 7.98 -18.89
N PHE A 43 -5.06 6.89 -18.26
CA PHE A 43 -5.93 5.92 -17.61
C PHE A 43 -6.79 6.57 -16.51
N LEU A 44 -6.17 7.35 -15.62
CA LEU A 44 -6.86 7.99 -14.49
C LEU A 44 -7.87 9.04 -14.97
N ARG A 45 -7.56 9.77 -16.04
CA ARG A 45 -8.52 10.70 -16.66
C ARG A 45 -9.75 9.98 -17.19
N ILE A 46 -9.59 8.78 -17.77
CA ILE A 46 -10.69 7.99 -18.30
C ILE A 46 -11.51 7.32 -17.20
N VAL A 47 -10.83 6.75 -16.20
CA VAL A 47 -11.51 6.17 -15.03
C VAL A 47 -12.36 7.21 -14.32
N GLY A 48 -11.84 8.44 -14.14
CA GLY A 48 -12.59 9.56 -13.58
C GLY A 48 -13.14 9.32 -12.17
N ASP A 49 -12.52 8.42 -11.41
CA ASP A 49 -12.99 7.94 -10.11
C ASP A 49 -11.91 8.16 -9.04
N PRO A 50 -12.20 8.87 -7.93
CA PRO A 50 -11.23 9.11 -6.85
C PRO A 50 -10.77 7.83 -6.12
N ALA A 51 -11.46 6.71 -6.30
CA ALA A 51 -11.00 5.41 -5.84
C ALA A 51 -9.73 4.95 -6.58
N TRP A 52 -9.37 5.57 -7.70
CA TRP A 52 -8.16 5.29 -8.44
C TRP A 52 -7.14 6.43 -8.32
N THR A 53 -5.86 6.07 -8.26
CA THR A 53 -4.75 7.03 -8.16
C THR A 53 -3.51 6.53 -8.88
N TYR A 54 -2.51 7.40 -8.92
CA TYR A 54 -1.20 7.17 -9.51
C TYR A 54 -0.18 6.71 -8.46
N GLU A 55 0.82 5.96 -8.93
CA GLU A 55 2.02 5.61 -8.17
C GLU A 55 3.27 6.31 -8.72
N LEU A 56 4.44 6.03 -8.14
CA LEU A 56 5.71 6.60 -8.59
C LEU A 56 5.94 6.33 -10.08
N SER A 57 5.75 5.07 -10.50
CA SER A 57 5.87 4.69 -11.91
C SER A 57 4.65 5.17 -12.69
N ALA A 58 4.87 5.82 -13.83
CA ALA A 58 3.81 6.18 -14.76
C ALA A 58 3.14 4.97 -15.42
N CYS A 59 3.70 3.76 -15.26
CA CYS A 59 3.07 2.52 -15.69
C CYS A 59 2.15 1.91 -14.64
N GLN A 60 2.07 2.50 -13.44
CA GLN A 60 1.32 1.95 -12.31
C GLN A 60 0.11 2.80 -11.97
N VAL A 61 -0.95 2.11 -11.57
CA VAL A 61 -2.18 2.68 -11.05
C VAL A 61 -2.56 1.93 -9.79
N GLU A 62 -3.15 2.63 -8.83
CA GLU A 62 -3.64 2.04 -7.58
C GLU A 62 -5.15 2.21 -7.51
N ASP A 63 -5.87 1.15 -7.15
CA ASP A 63 -7.27 1.25 -6.71
C ASP A 63 -7.42 1.03 -5.22
N ARG A 64 -8.35 1.76 -4.61
CA ARG A 64 -8.69 1.65 -3.20
C ARG A 64 -10.14 1.27 -2.98
N THR A 65 -10.40 0.53 -1.92
CA THR A 65 -11.75 0.21 -1.46
C THR A 65 -12.21 1.19 -0.38
N ASP A 66 -13.54 1.30 -0.22
CA ASP A 66 -14.13 1.92 0.96
C ASP A 66 -13.77 1.11 2.23
N PRO A 67 -13.71 1.73 3.42
CA PRO A 67 -13.49 1.00 4.67
C PRO A 67 -14.74 0.17 5.03
N LEU A 68 -14.67 -1.15 4.84
CA LEU A 68 -15.81 -2.06 4.90
C LEU A 68 -15.63 -3.18 5.93
N ARG A 69 -16.73 -3.63 6.53
CA ARG A 69 -16.72 -4.72 7.53
C ARG A 69 -17.10 -6.07 6.94
N ALA A 70 -18.12 -6.13 6.09
CA ALA A 70 -18.56 -7.41 5.54
C ALA A 70 -17.65 -7.83 4.37
N GLU A 71 -17.22 -9.10 4.35
CA GLU A 71 -16.37 -9.64 3.27
C GLU A 71 -17.06 -9.57 1.92
N ASN A 72 -18.38 -9.81 1.90
CA ASN A 72 -19.18 -9.67 0.69
C ASN A 72 -19.15 -8.25 0.13
N ASP A 73 -19.12 -7.23 0.98
CA ASP A 73 -19.08 -5.84 0.52
C ASP A 73 -17.68 -5.47 0.05
N ILE A 74 -16.63 -5.95 0.73
CA ILE A 74 -15.24 -5.82 0.28
C ILE A 74 -15.09 -6.44 -1.12
N LEU A 75 -15.55 -7.68 -1.32
CA LEU A 75 -15.48 -8.38 -2.60
C LEU A 75 -16.20 -7.63 -3.72
N LYS A 76 -17.41 -7.11 -3.43
CA LYS A 76 -18.16 -6.29 -4.39
C LYS A 76 -17.39 -5.02 -4.76
N ASN A 77 -16.72 -4.38 -3.80
CA ASN A 77 -15.92 -3.18 -4.03
C ASN A 77 -14.70 -3.49 -4.92
N LEU A 78 -13.96 -4.55 -4.62
CA LEU A 78 -12.83 -5.03 -5.43
C LEU A 78 -13.26 -5.34 -6.87
N LYS A 79 -14.34 -6.12 -7.05
CA LYS A 79 -14.88 -6.47 -8.38
C LYS A 79 -15.40 -5.25 -9.15
N ARG A 80 -16.01 -4.28 -8.45
CA ARG A 80 -16.41 -3.00 -9.06
C ARG A 80 -15.19 -2.25 -9.58
N ASN A 81 -14.12 -2.18 -8.80
CA ASN A 81 -12.88 -1.54 -9.23
C ASN A 81 -12.29 -2.29 -10.43
N ASP A 82 -12.21 -3.62 -10.39
CA ASP A 82 -11.71 -4.44 -11.50
C ASP A 82 -12.46 -4.18 -12.81
N LEU A 83 -13.79 -4.11 -12.76
CA LEU A 83 -14.60 -3.79 -13.93
C LEU A 83 -14.29 -2.38 -14.46
N ARG A 84 -14.27 -1.38 -13.58
CA ARG A 84 -13.99 0.02 -13.95
C ARG A 84 -12.60 0.17 -14.59
N GLY A 85 -11.59 -0.39 -13.94
CA GLY A 85 -10.22 -0.37 -14.44
C GLY A 85 -10.09 -1.09 -15.77
N CYS A 86 -10.65 -2.29 -15.91
CA CYS A 86 -10.63 -3.03 -17.18
C CYS A 86 -11.28 -2.24 -18.32
N VAL A 87 -12.42 -1.59 -18.08
CA VAL A 87 -13.10 -0.76 -19.10
C VAL A 87 -12.22 0.41 -19.52
N ALA A 88 -11.62 1.12 -18.55
CA ALA A 88 -10.76 2.25 -18.85
C ALA A 88 -9.48 1.85 -19.59
N ALA A 89 -8.79 0.81 -19.12
CA ALA A 89 -7.60 0.28 -19.80
C ALA A 89 -7.92 -0.13 -21.25
N ARG A 90 -9.00 -0.87 -21.47
CA ARG A 90 -9.41 -1.29 -22.82
C ARG A 90 -9.69 -0.13 -23.76
N SER A 91 -10.27 0.96 -23.25
CA SER A 91 -10.51 2.16 -24.08
C SER A 91 -9.22 2.85 -24.56
N LEU A 92 -8.08 2.55 -23.92
CA LEU A 92 -6.75 3.00 -24.29
C LEU A 92 -5.97 1.99 -25.13
N GLY A 93 -6.55 0.82 -25.41
CA GLY A 93 -5.84 -0.32 -26.01
C GLY A 93 -4.89 -1.03 -25.02
N LEU A 94 -5.14 -0.91 -23.72
CA LEU A 94 -4.33 -1.47 -22.64
C LEU A 94 -5.09 -2.55 -21.85
N CYS A 95 -4.36 -3.26 -20.99
CA CYS A 95 -4.88 -4.11 -19.94
C CYS A 95 -4.28 -3.71 -18.57
N ILE A 96 -4.93 -4.17 -17.50
CA ILE A 96 -4.40 -4.07 -16.13
C ILE A 96 -3.78 -5.41 -15.78
N VAL A 97 -2.57 -5.38 -15.22
CA VAL A 97 -1.79 -6.57 -14.88
C VAL A 97 -1.42 -6.54 -13.40
N ALA A 98 -1.63 -7.65 -12.69
CA ALA A 98 -1.30 -7.79 -11.28
C ALA A 98 0.00 -8.59 -11.08
N ASN A 99 1.10 -8.07 -11.63
CA ASN A 99 2.43 -8.66 -11.44
C ASN A 99 3.16 -7.98 -10.28
N GLU A 100 3.69 -8.75 -9.33
CA GLU A 100 4.47 -8.22 -8.21
C GLU A 100 5.75 -7.50 -8.64
N VAL A 101 6.40 -8.02 -9.69
CA VAL A 101 7.68 -7.52 -10.17
C VAL A 101 7.67 -7.46 -11.69
N ALA A 102 7.85 -6.26 -12.24
CA ALA A 102 8.03 -6.06 -13.67
C ALA A 102 9.46 -6.43 -14.13
N PRO A 103 9.65 -6.76 -15.42
CA PRO A 103 10.97 -6.95 -16.04
C PRO A 103 11.93 -5.77 -15.85
N GLU A 104 13.23 -6.01 -16.01
CA GLU A 104 14.28 -4.98 -15.82
C GLU A 104 14.24 -3.86 -16.86
N ASP A 105 13.73 -4.16 -18.06
CA ASP A 105 13.60 -3.26 -19.19
C ASP A 105 12.26 -2.51 -19.23
N MET A 106 11.46 -2.61 -18.16
CA MET A 106 10.24 -1.84 -18.00
C MET A 106 10.51 -0.32 -18.13
N PRO A 107 9.62 0.45 -18.77
CA PRO A 107 9.73 1.91 -18.78
C PRO A 107 9.81 2.50 -17.37
N MET A 108 10.76 3.43 -17.20
CA MET A 108 11.12 4.04 -15.92
C MET A 108 10.50 5.43 -15.73
N ASP A 109 9.57 5.81 -16.62
CA ASP A 109 8.83 7.06 -16.57
C ASP A 109 8.18 7.25 -15.21
N VAL A 110 8.41 8.42 -14.63
CA VAL A 110 7.88 8.82 -13.33
C VAL A 110 6.57 9.56 -13.57
N TYR A 111 5.54 9.25 -12.79
CA TYR A 111 4.29 10.00 -12.88
C TYR A 111 4.55 11.50 -12.59
N PRO A 112 3.98 12.45 -13.37
CA PRO A 112 4.32 13.87 -13.31
C PRO A 112 3.72 14.60 -12.09
N ASP A 113 3.98 14.08 -10.88
CA ASP A 113 3.59 14.67 -9.61
C ASP A 113 4.79 15.38 -8.95
N PRO A 114 4.64 16.62 -8.45
CA PRO A 114 5.74 17.38 -7.86
C PRO A 114 6.43 16.70 -6.66
N ARG A 115 5.73 15.83 -5.91
CA ARG A 115 6.34 15.06 -4.81
C ARG A 115 7.23 13.96 -5.37
N TYR A 116 6.77 13.24 -6.39
CA TYR A 116 7.56 12.18 -7.00
C TYR A 116 8.80 12.71 -7.72
N LEU A 117 8.67 13.83 -8.44
CA LEU A 117 9.80 14.52 -9.06
C LEU A 117 10.90 14.89 -8.03
N LYS A 118 10.50 15.35 -6.84
CA LYS A 118 11.45 15.61 -5.74
C LYS A 118 12.06 14.34 -5.14
N ILE A 119 11.29 13.25 -5.06
CA ILE A 119 11.80 11.98 -4.55
C ILE A 119 12.90 11.44 -5.48
N VAL A 120 12.68 11.48 -6.79
CA VAL A 120 13.63 10.91 -7.76
C VAL A 120 14.93 11.71 -7.88
N GLU A 121 14.93 13.01 -7.56
CA GLU A 121 16.15 13.83 -7.44
C GLU A 121 17.16 13.26 -6.42
N HIS A 122 16.68 12.48 -5.45
CA HIS A 122 17.50 11.92 -4.37
C HIS A 122 17.67 10.41 -4.42
N LEU A 123 16.97 9.71 -5.33
CA LEU A 123 17.08 8.26 -5.47
C LEU A 123 18.27 7.89 -6.35
N LYS A 124 19.03 6.89 -5.91
CA LYS A 124 20.02 6.25 -6.78
C LYS A 124 19.30 5.54 -7.93
N PRO A 125 19.90 5.44 -9.13
CA PRO A 125 19.27 4.79 -10.29
C PRO A 125 18.74 3.38 -9.99
N ALA A 126 19.49 2.56 -9.25
CA ALA A 126 19.06 1.22 -8.84
C ALA A 126 17.84 1.22 -7.90
N ALA A 127 17.75 2.20 -6.99
CA ALA A 127 16.61 2.34 -6.08
C ALA A 127 15.37 2.84 -6.83
N LEU A 128 15.55 3.75 -7.80
CA LEU A 128 14.46 4.17 -8.70
C LEU A 128 13.96 2.97 -9.52
N ALA A 129 14.87 2.21 -10.14
CA ALA A 129 14.55 0.98 -10.87
C ALA A 129 13.76 -0.01 -10.02
N ALA A 130 14.20 -0.24 -8.78
CA ALA A 130 13.48 -1.11 -7.85
C ALA A 130 12.09 -0.56 -7.52
N ALA A 131 11.97 0.74 -7.22
CA ALA A 131 10.71 1.38 -6.85
C ALA A 131 9.66 1.34 -7.97
N CYS A 132 10.05 1.56 -9.22
CA CYS A 132 9.10 1.57 -10.34
C CYS A 132 8.60 0.18 -10.75
N ARG A 133 9.31 -0.88 -10.34
CA ARG A 133 9.09 -2.25 -10.81
C ARG A 133 8.31 -3.12 -9.82
N VAL A 134 8.00 -2.63 -8.63
CA VAL A 134 7.25 -3.40 -7.62
C VAL A 134 5.83 -2.90 -7.50
N THR A 135 4.88 -3.82 -7.43
CA THR A 135 3.50 -3.53 -6.99
C THR A 135 3.16 -4.37 -5.78
N GLY A 136 2.23 -3.92 -4.95
CA GLY A 136 1.69 -4.71 -3.86
C GLY A 136 0.23 -4.43 -3.53
N THR A 137 -0.24 -5.16 -2.53
CA THR A 137 -1.55 -4.97 -1.93
C THR A 137 -1.38 -4.52 -0.49
N HIS A 138 -1.99 -3.40 -0.12
CA HIS A 138 -2.01 -2.90 1.24
C HIS A 138 -3.35 -3.19 1.90
N ILE A 139 -3.32 -3.74 3.11
CA ILE A 139 -4.53 -3.99 3.91
C ILE A 139 -4.51 -3.09 5.14
N HIS A 140 -5.51 -2.23 5.25
CA HIS A 140 -5.71 -1.32 6.36
C HIS A 140 -6.75 -1.87 7.33
N VAL A 141 -6.38 -2.01 8.60
CA VAL A 141 -7.31 -2.32 9.71
C VAL A 141 -7.62 -1.02 10.44
N GLY A 142 -8.88 -0.58 10.38
CA GLY A 142 -9.36 0.59 11.13
C GLY A 142 -9.25 0.35 12.64
N VAL A 143 -8.81 1.37 13.38
CA VAL A 143 -8.65 1.31 14.85
C VAL A 143 -9.20 2.55 15.53
N GLY A 144 -9.76 2.37 16.73
CA GLY A 144 -10.48 3.42 17.47
C GLY A 144 -9.65 4.22 18.47
N SER A 145 -8.41 3.82 18.78
CA SER A 145 -7.55 4.50 19.74
C SER A 145 -6.07 4.11 19.57
N TRP A 146 -5.17 4.81 20.29
CA TRP A 146 -3.75 4.45 20.34
C TRP A 146 -3.51 3.08 20.93
N GLU A 147 -4.23 2.74 22.01
CA GLU A 147 -4.11 1.45 22.68
C GLU A 147 -4.46 0.31 21.71
N ARG A 148 -5.55 0.47 20.95
CA ARG A 148 -5.95 -0.52 19.93
C ARG A 148 -4.97 -0.51 18.75
N ALA A 149 -4.48 0.66 18.32
CA ALA A 149 -3.50 0.77 17.25
C ALA A 149 -2.21 0.00 17.59
N PHE A 150 -1.66 0.18 18.79
CA PHE A 150 -0.48 -0.56 19.23
C PHE A 150 -0.74 -2.06 19.37
N ALA A 151 -1.88 -2.45 19.97
CA ALA A 151 -2.23 -3.86 20.09
C ALA A 151 -2.31 -4.56 18.72
N VAL A 152 -3.01 -3.95 17.76
CA VAL A 152 -3.13 -4.47 16.39
C VAL A 152 -1.78 -4.49 15.68
N TYR A 153 -1.01 -3.39 15.78
CA TYR A 153 0.31 -3.28 15.19
C TYR A 153 1.29 -4.34 15.71
N HIS A 154 1.36 -4.55 17.03
CA HIS A 154 2.26 -5.53 17.63
C HIS A 154 1.86 -6.96 17.25
N GLU A 155 0.56 -7.25 17.20
CA GLU A 155 0.08 -8.59 16.86
C GLU A 155 0.37 -8.95 15.40
N LEU A 156 0.13 -8.02 14.48
CA LEU A 156 0.48 -8.19 13.06
C LEU A 156 2.01 -8.28 12.87
N SER A 157 2.77 -7.47 13.60
CA SER A 157 4.24 -7.50 13.54
C SER A 157 4.81 -8.83 14.03
N ARG A 158 4.17 -9.48 15.02
CA ARG A 158 4.56 -10.82 15.49
C ARG A 158 4.34 -11.90 14.42
N HIS A 159 3.36 -11.72 13.55
CA HIS A 159 3.03 -12.63 12.45
C HIS A 159 3.63 -12.21 11.10
N LEU A 160 4.61 -11.29 11.10
CA LEU A 160 5.13 -10.68 9.87
C LEU A 160 5.64 -11.71 8.86
N GLU A 161 6.47 -12.68 9.30
CA GLU A 161 7.05 -13.68 8.40
C GLU A 161 5.98 -14.57 7.76
N GLU A 162 4.93 -14.89 8.50
CA GLU A 162 3.80 -15.66 8.00
C GLU A 162 3.00 -14.87 6.96
N LEU A 163 2.70 -13.61 7.25
CA LEU A 163 1.98 -12.72 6.33
C LEU A 163 2.79 -12.43 5.06
N MET A 164 4.12 -12.34 5.17
CA MET A 164 5.02 -12.22 4.03
C MET A 164 4.96 -13.47 3.16
N ALA A 165 5.07 -14.67 3.74
CA ALA A 165 4.98 -15.92 2.99
C ALA A 165 3.62 -16.12 2.31
N LEU A 166 2.54 -15.62 2.93
CA LEU A 166 1.18 -15.78 2.42
C LEU A 166 0.92 -15.04 1.10
N GLY A 167 1.56 -13.89 0.89
CA GLY A 167 1.36 -13.04 -0.29
C GLY A 167 2.60 -12.88 -1.14
N ASP A 168 3.55 -13.82 -1.10
CA ASP A 168 4.77 -13.79 -1.90
C ASP A 168 4.66 -14.74 -3.09
N HIS A 169 4.34 -14.18 -4.25
CA HIS A 169 4.33 -14.88 -5.53
C HIS A 169 5.62 -14.67 -6.33
N SER A 170 6.51 -13.77 -5.89
CA SER A 170 7.78 -13.47 -6.54
C SER A 170 8.99 -14.16 -5.91
N GLN A 171 8.77 -15.09 -4.97
CA GLN A 171 9.82 -15.83 -4.27
C GLN A 171 10.83 -14.88 -3.61
N GLY A 172 10.32 -13.84 -2.97
CA GLY A 172 11.06 -12.82 -2.24
C GLY A 172 11.71 -11.75 -3.12
N LEU A 173 11.56 -11.80 -4.45
CA LEU A 173 12.12 -10.77 -5.33
C LEU A 173 11.52 -9.38 -5.07
N ARG A 174 10.19 -9.28 -4.90
CA ARG A 174 9.51 -8.02 -4.55
C ARG A 174 10.10 -7.42 -3.29
N LEU A 175 10.24 -8.22 -2.23
CA LEU A 175 10.81 -7.77 -0.97
C LEU A 175 12.26 -7.31 -1.13
N ARG A 176 13.09 -8.05 -1.88
CA ARG A 176 14.48 -7.65 -2.14
C ARG A 176 14.55 -6.28 -2.81
N LEU A 177 13.73 -6.04 -3.83
CA LEU A 177 13.63 -4.74 -4.48
C LEU A 177 13.10 -3.65 -3.53
N TYR A 178 12.09 -3.97 -2.72
CA TYR A 178 11.60 -3.05 -1.67
C TYR A 178 12.73 -2.61 -0.72
N CYS A 179 13.60 -3.53 -0.31
CA CYS A 179 14.74 -3.24 0.57
C CYS A 179 15.83 -2.36 -0.08
N GLU A 180 15.83 -2.19 -1.40
CA GLU A 180 16.71 -1.23 -2.06
C GLU A 180 16.32 0.21 -1.71
N VAL A 181 15.02 0.45 -1.53
CA VAL A 181 14.44 1.75 -1.17
C VAL A 181 14.29 1.90 0.34
N ALA A 182 13.72 0.89 0.99
CA ALA A 182 13.35 0.90 2.40
C ALA A 182 14.40 0.19 3.27
N LYS A 183 15.36 0.95 3.82
CA LYS A 183 16.38 0.38 4.72
C LYS A 183 15.83 -0.01 6.10
N SER A 184 14.92 0.79 6.66
CA SER A 184 14.12 0.42 7.84
C SER A 184 12.75 -0.05 7.37
N TRP A 185 12.65 -1.35 7.05
CA TRP A 185 11.42 -1.97 6.56
C TRP A 185 10.73 -2.89 7.58
N ARG A 186 11.48 -3.41 8.55
CA ARG A 186 10.91 -4.23 9.62
C ARG A 186 10.22 -3.33 10.65
N PRO A 187 8.97 -3.64 11.04
CA PRO A 187 8.27 -2.88 12.07
C PRO A 187 9.01 -3.00 13.42
N PRO A 188 9.48 -1.89 14.03
CA PRO A 188 10.07 -1.91 15.36
C PRO A 188 8.99 -2.08 16.43
N ARG A 189 9.38 -2.45 17.65
CA ARG A 189 8.46 -2.48 18.79
C ARG A 189 8.30 -1.07 19.37
N TYR A 190 7.07 -0.55 19.39
CA TYR A 190 6.74 0.67 20.13
C TYR A 190 6.34 0.35 21.58
N GLU A 191 6.80 1.18 22.51
CA GLU A 191 6.49 1.04 23.94
C GLU A 191 5.37 1.99 24.39
N SER A 192 5.28 3.16 23.76
CA SER A 192 4.25 4.16 23.98
C SER A 192 4.09 5.07 22.75
N ALA A 193 3.16 6.01 22.80
CA ALA A 193 3.02 7.04 21.76
C ALA A 193 4.26 7.96 21.70
N GLU A 194 4.88 8.25 22.85
CA GLU A 194 6.12 9.01 22.94
C GLU A 194 7.27 8.26 22.26
N HIS A 195 7.45 6.96 22.56
CA HIS A 195 8.47 6.16 21.89
C HIS A 195 8.19 6.07 20.36
N PHE A 196 6.93 5.95 19.95
CA PHE A 196 6.56 6.02 18.53
C PHE A 196 6.98 7.36 17.89
N PHE A 197 6.79 8.48 18.58
CA PHE A 197 7.22 9.80 18.12
C PHE A 197 8.75 9.93 18.05
N GLU A 198 9.48 9.37 19.00
CA GLU A 198 10.95 9.32 18.99
C GLU A 198 11.46 8.55 17.78
N VAL A 199 10.92 7.35 17.53
CA VAL A 199 11.24 6.56 16.33
C VAL A 199 10.88 7.33 15.06
N ALA A 200 9.69 7.94 15.01
CA ALA A 200 9.26 8.74 13.87
C ALA A 200 10.20 9.92 13.59
N THR A 201 10.76 10.53 14.64
CA THR A 201 11.71 11.62 14.51
C THR A 201 13.06 11.11 14.02
N ALA A 202 13.57 10.03 14.63
CA ALA A 202 14.84 9.41 14.27
C ALA A 202 14.87 8.89 12.83
N GLU A 203 13.77 8.30 12.37
CA GLU A 203 13.63 7.75 11.02
C GLU A 203 13.06 8.75 9.99
N GLY A 204 12.77 9.99 10.41
CA GLY A 204 12.39 11.08 9.48
C GLY A 204 10.96 11.02 8.93
N PHE A 205 10.04 10.34 9.61
CA PHE A 205 8.63 10.25 9.24
C PHE A 205 7.66 10.99 10.19
N ALA A 206 8.16 11.64 11.26
CA ALA A 206 7.32 12.46 12.15
C ALA A 206 6.59 13.59 11.40
N GLY A 207 7.28 14.20 10.43
CA GLY A 207 6.75 15.27 9.58
C GLY A 207 5.79 14.78 8.49
N ASN A 208 5.95 13.55 8.03
CA ASN A 208 5.14 12.94 6.97
C ASN A 208 5.16 11.41 7.11
N SER A 209 4.06 10.82 7.56
CA SER A 209 3.94 9.37 7.78
C SER A 209 4.11 8.54 6.51
N ARG A 210 4.00 9.13 5.32
CA ARG A 210 4.30 8.44 4.05
C ARG A 210 5.79 8.07 3.91
N ASN A 211 6.67 8.66 4.71
CA ASN A 211 8.08 8.32 4.75
C ASN A 211 8.37 7.10 5.67
N CYS A 212 7.35 6.56 6.34
CA CYS A 212 7.47 5.31 7.09
C CYS A 212 7.35 4.13 6.12
N TRP A 213 8.46 3.41 5.92
CA TRP A 213 8.57 2.27 5.02
C TRP A 213 8.48 0.93 5.76
N HIS A 214 7.91 0.89 6.96
CA HIS A 214 7.68 -0.36 7.68
C HIS A 214 6.60 -1.19 6.99
N LEU A 215 6.78 -2.51 6.90
CA LEU A 215 5.80 -3.44 6.31
C LEU A 215 4.51 -3.56 7.12
N VAL A 216 4.56 -3.22 8.41
CA VAL A 216 3.39 -2.95 9.24
C VAL A 216 3.56 -1.54 9.79
N ARG A 217 2.56 -0.67 9.67
CA ARG A 217 2.67 0.70 10.17
C ARG A 217 1.34 1.29 10.64
N ILE A 218 1.41 2.20 11.60
CA ILE A 218 0.26 3.01 12.02
C ILE A 218 0.16 4.21 11.08
N THR A 219 -1.02 4.46 10.51
CA THR A 219 -1.20 5.46 9.46
C THR A 219 -1.98 6.68 9.95
N LYS A 220 -1.80 7.79 9.24
CA LYS A 220 -2.60 9.02 9.42
C LYS A 220 -4.11 8.87 9.12
N HIS A 221 -4.55 7.68 8.72
CA HIS A 221 -5.95 7.36 8.47
C HIS A 221 -6.64 6.74 9.69
N GLY A 222 -5.93 6.63 10.82
CA GLY A 222 -6.44 5.94 12.01
C GLY A 222 -6.51 4.43 11.78
N THR A 223 -5.53 3.87 11.05
CA THR A 223 -5.47 2.45 10.70
C THR A 223 -4.10 1.86 11.04
N VAL A 224 -4.03 0.55 11.16
CA VAL A 224 -2.78 -0.21 11.02
C VAL A 224 -2.76 -0.85 9.64
N GLU A 225 -1.69 -0.64 8.88
CA GLU A 225 -1.56 -1.04 7.49
C GLU A 225 -0.52 -2.16 7.34
N CYS A 226 -0.88 -3.21 6.62
CA CYS A 226 -0.02 -4.31 6.19
C CYS A 226 0.39 -4.10 4.73
N ARG A 227 1.69 -4.11 4.42
CA ARG A 227 2.26 -3.79 3.07
C ARG A 227 3.09 -4.91 2.44
N MET A 228 3.13 -6.07 3.10
CA MET A 228 3.95 -7.20 2.69
C MET A 228 3.36 -7.98 1.51
N PHE A 229 2.04 -7.95 1.31
CA PHE A 229 1.38 -8.72 0.27
C PHE A 229 1.75 -8.21 -1.12
N GLY A 230 1.97 -9.15 -2.03
CA GLY A 230 2.14 -8.90 -3.44
C GLY A 230 0.87 -8.47 -4.15
N ALA A 231 0.95 -8.42 -5.47
CA ALA A 231 -0.21 -8.22 -6.32
C ALA A 231 -0.92 -9.56 -6.54
N ALA A 232 -2.24 -9.54 -6.49
CA ALA A 232 -3.09 -10.69 -6.80
C ALA A 232 -4.04 -10.34 -7.93
N GLU A 233 -4.15 -11.23 -8.92
CA GLU A 233 -5.16 -11.15 -9.99
C GLU A 233 -6.57 -11.43 -9.46
N CYS A 234 -6.66 -12.27 -8.42
CA CYS A 234 -7.91 -12.79 -7.90
C CYS A 234 -8.38 -12.01 -6.66
N SER A 235 -9.59 -11.45 -6.71
CA SER A 235 -10.17 -10.73 -5.55
C SER A 235 -10.42 -11.65 -4.36
N GLU A 236 -10.68 -12.93 -4.60
CA GLU A 236 -10.89 -13.95 -3.56
C GLU A 236 -9.60 -14.27 -2.79
N GLU A 237 -8.43 -14.16 -3.44
CA GLU A 237 -7.13 -14.30 -2.77
C GLU A 237 -6.87 -13.14 -1.81
N VAL A 238 -7.14 -11.91 -2.27
CA VAL A 238 -7.09 -10.72 -1.40
C VAL A 238 -8.02 -10.87 -0.20
N LEU A 239 -9.22 -11.45 -0.38
CA LEU A 239 -10.10 -11.77 0.74
C LEU A 239 -9.53 -12.82 1.69
N ALA A 240 -8.79 -13.81 1.21
CA ALA A 240 -8.11 -14.78 2.06
C ALA A 240 -7.06 -14.08 2.96
N TRP A 241 -6.30 -13.12 2.40
CA TRP A 241 -5.38 -12.29 3.18
C TRP A 241 -6.11 -11.45 4.23
N VAL A 242 -7.24 -10.81 3.86
CA VAL A 242 -8.09 -10.07 4.80
C VAL A 242 -8.58 -10.97 5.94
N SER A 243 -9.04 -12.18 5.60
CA SER A 243 -9.50 -13.18 6.58
C SER A 243 -8.38 -13.55 7.54
N ARG A 244 -7.15 -13.71 7.04
CA ARG A 244 -5.99 -14.01 7.88
C ARG A 244 -5.63 -12.84 8.79
N VAL A 245 -5.59 -11.63 8.27
CA VAL A 245 -5.36 -10.40 9.05
C VAL A 245 -6.39 -10.28 10.18
N ARG A 246 -7.68 -10.52 9.90
CA ARG A 246 -8.75 -10.52 10.90
C ARG A 246 -8.56 -11.58 11.98
N ALA A 247 -8.18 -12.79 11.58
CA ALA A 247 -7.92 -13.88 12.51
C ALA A 247 -6.79 -13.55 13.49
N ILE A 248 -5.76 -12.82 13.03
CA ILE A 248 -4.62 -12.40 13.86
C ILE A 248 -5.04 -11.30 14.86
N VAL A 249 -5.77 -10.27 14.42
CA VAL A 249 -6.07 -9.09 15.25
C VAL A 249 -7.28 -9.28 16.17
N GLY A 250 -8.06 -10.34 15.94
CA GLY A 250 -9.29 -10.65 16.67
C GLY A 250 -10.45 -9.68 16.35
N PRO A 251 -11.60 -9.83 17.02
CA PRO A 251 -12.71 -8.89 16.86
C PRO A 251 -12.27 -7.47 17.21
N GLY A 252 -12.64 -6.52 16.35
CA GLY A 252 -12.35 -5.09 16.49
C GLY A 252 -13.35 -4.33 17.35
#